data_AF-A0A536GLS5-F1
#
_entry.id   AF-A0A536GLS5-F1
#
_cell.length_a   1.000
_cell.length_b   1.000
_cell.length_c   1.000
_cell.angle_alpha   90.00
_cell.angle_beta   90.00
_cell.angle_gamma   90.00
#
_symmetry.space_group_name_H-M   'P 1'
#
loop_
_entity.id
_entity.type
_entity.pdbx_description
1 polymer ?
#
loop_
_entity_poly.entity_id
_entity_poly.type
_entity_poly.pdbx_seq_one_letter_code
_entity_poly.pdbx_strand_id
1 'polypeptide(L)'
;MSPGESDDTTPPTTSISIQDGQLVLSATDNPGGAGVWRSYYTTDGRNFAVYTQPLPLPPDAKIVMGYSVDRNGNREYPGAVLPVLQISQSHIVFTAIAGNTKIAAQRVRVMNPDPIPLTGQLQWRASTETPWLAVEPQEGMTPGLITLSVNIGTLGPGTYTGSVIVSSPTPNVVYAERVISVDLVVSAGQGQLSSQ
;
A
#
# COMPACT_ATOMS: atom_id res chain seq x y z
N MET A 1 -45.20 -2.79 -24.95
CA MET A 1 -44.19 -1.73 -24.94
C MET A 1 -43.02 -2.25 -25.76
N SER A 2 -42.77 -1.67 -26.92
CA SER A 2 -41.61 -2.05 -27.74
C SER A 2 -40.34 -1.67 -26.97
N PRO A 3 -39.32 -2.52 -26.89
CA PRO A 3 -38.07 -2.16 -26.24
C PRO A 3 -37.33 -1.17 -27.15
N GLY A 4 -37.62 0.12 -26.97
CA GLY A 4 -36.69 1.14 -27.44
C GLY A 4 -35.43 1.02 -26.60
N GLU A 5 -34.31 0.75 -27.24
CA GLU A 5 -33.00 1.14 -26.71
C GLU A 5 -33.17 2.60 -26.25
N SER A 6 -32.91 2.87 -24.98
CA SER A 6 -33.03 4.22 -24.42
C SER A 6 -32.14 5.18 -25.23
N ASP A 7 -32.52 6.44 -25.45
CA ASP A 7 -31.63 7.48 -26.02
C ASP A 7 -30.55 7.91 -25.01
N ASP A 8 -30.27 7.07 -24.01
CA ASP A 8 -29.33 7.36 -22.94
C ASP A 8 -27.90 7.43 -23.47
N THR A 9 -27.23 8.51 -23.12
CA THR A 9 -25.82 8.78 -23.42
C THR A 9 -25.00 8.95 -22.14
N THR A 10 -25.61 8.78 -20.97
CA THR A 10 -24.96 9.02 -19.68
C THR A 10 -24.35 7.72 -19.18
N PRO A 11 -23.05 7.69 -18.83
CA PRO A 11 -22.45 6.48 -18.28
C PRO A 11 -22.89 6.26 -16.80
N PRO A 12 -22.85 5.01 -16.31
CA PRO A 12 -23.04 4.75 -14.90
C PRO A 12 -21.94 5.37 -14.03
N THR A 13 -22.25 5.63 -12.75
CA THR A 13 -21.27 6.02 -11.74
C THR A 13 -20.81 4.80 -10.95
N THR A 14 -19.50 4.55 -10.89
CA THR A 14 -18.92 3.45 -10.10
C THR A 14 -18.37 3.96 -8.77
N SER A 15 -18.49 3.13 -7.72
CA SER A 15 -17.85 3.33 -6.42
C SER A 15 -16.98 2.13 -6.07
N ILE A 16 -15.84 2.39 -5.43
CA ILE A 16 -14.94 1.39 -4.86
C ILE A 16 -15.02 1.47 -3.33
N SER A 17 -15.10 0.31 -2.67
CA SER A 17 -14.84 0.21 -1.23
C SER A 17 -13.98 -1.02 -0.95
N ILE A 18 -13.19 -0.97 0.13
CA ILE A 18 -12.43 -2.11 0.63
C ILE A 18 -13.10 -2.60 1.91
N GLN A 19 -13.60 -3.84 1.91
CA GLN A 19 -14.32 -4.45 3.02
C GLN A 19 -13.63 -5.77 3.36
N ASP A 20 -13.16 -5.94 4.59
CA ASP A 20 -12.44 -7.14 5.05
C ASP A 20 -11.28 -7.58 4.12
N GLY A 21 -10.54 -6.59 3.58
CA GLY A 21 -9.43 -6.83 2.65
C GLY A 21 -9.86 -7.18 1.21
N GLN A 22 -11.15 -7.14 0.92
CA GLN A 22 -11.70 -7.39 -0.41
C GLN A 22 -12.09 -6.10 -1.13
N LEU A 23 -11.78 -6.04 -2.42
CA LEU A 23 -12.30 -5.04 -3.34
C LEU A 23 -13.79 -5.30 -3.58
N VAL A 24 -14.61 -4.30 -3.28
CA VAL A 24 -16.04 -4.27 -3.58
C VAL A 24 -16.32 -3.13 -4.54
N LEU A 25 -16.89 -3.45 -5.71
CA LEU A 25 -17.44 -2.48 -6.65
C LEU A 25 -18.96 -2.43 -6.57
N SER A 26 -19.50 -1.22 -6.70
CA SER A 26 -20.92 -0.97 -6.95
C SER A 26 -21.06 0.08 -8.04
N ALA A 27 -22.14 0.02 -8.81
CA ALA A 27 -22.44 1.06 -9.79
C ALA A 27 -23.94 1.37 -9.83
N THR A 28 -24.26 2.62 -10.12
CA THR A 28 -25.62 3.11 -10.29
C THR A 28 -25.73 3.88 -11.59
N ASP A 29 -26.87 3.75 -12.24
CA ASP A 29 -27.19 4.49 -13.46
C ASP A 29 -28.18 5.63 -13.19
N ASN A 30 -28.27 6.61 -14.07
CA ASN A 30 -29.23 7.71 -13.92
C ASN A 30 -30.69 7.20 -13.98
N PRO A 31 -31.64 7.89 -13.32
CA PRO A 31 -33.05 7.56 -13.44
C PRO A 31 -33.52 7.56 -14.89
N GLY A 32 -34.17 6.47 -15.31
CA GLY A 32 -34.63 6.29 -16.70
C GLY A 32 -33.53 5.91 -17.70
N GLY A 33 -32.29 5.69 -17.23
CA GLY A 33 -31.17 5.27 -18.05
C GLY A 33 -31.23 3.81 -18.51
N ALA A 34 -30.23 3.40 -19.28
CA ALA A 34 -30.11 2.08 -19.87
C ALA A 34 -29.86 0.96 -18.84
N GLY A 35 -29.50 1.33 -17.61
CA GLY A 35 -29.12 0.46 -16.52
C GLY A 35 -27.69 -0.06 -16.67
N VAL A 36 -27.05 -0.36 -15.54
CA VAL A 36 -25.69 -0.93 -15.52
C VAL A 36 -25.68 -2.29 -16.22
N TRP A 37 -24.76 -2.48 -17.17
CA TRP A 37 -24.55 -3.75 -17.87
C TRP A 37 -23.40 -4.55 -17.27
N ARG A 38 -22.20 -3.95 -17.18
CA ARG A 38 -21.00 -4.61 -16.63
C ARG A 38 -20.10 -3.62 -15.90
N SER A 39 -19.47 -4.10 -14.84
CA SER A 39 -18.39 -3.39 -14.15
C SER A 39 -17.06 -4.10 -14.41
N TYR A 40 -16.00 -3.30 -14.51
CA TYR A 40 -14.63 -3.75 -14.75
C TYR A 40 -13.73 -3.19 -13.66
N TYR A 41 -12.65 -3.88 -13.35
CA TYR A 41 -11.63 -3.42 -12.41
C TYR A 41 -10.21 -3.71 -12.91
N THR A 42 -9.24 -3.01 -12.36
CA THR A 42 -7.82 -3.32 -12.49
C THR A 42 -7.08 -2.99 -11.19
N THR A 43 -6.04 -3.77 -10.90
CA THR A 43 -5.12 -3.51 -9.78
C THR A 43 -3.71 -3.12 -10.23
N ASP A 44 -3.47 -3.09 -11.54
CA ASP A 44 -2.15 -2.82 -12.14
C ASP A 44 -2.19 -1.69 -13.20
N GLY A 45 -3.36 -1.12 -13.46
CA GLY A 45 -3.58 -0.06 -14.44
C GLY A 45 -3.43 -0.50 -15.90
N ARG A 46 -3.33 -1.79 -16.19
CA ARG A 46 -3.11 -2.30 -17.55
C ARG A 46 -4.11 -3.37 -17.93
N ASN A 47 -4.32 -4.32 -17.05
CA ASN A 47 -5.19 -5.46 -17.28
C ASN A 47 -6.52 -5.24 -16.58
N PHE A 48 -7.58 -5.09 -17.36
CA PHE A 48 -8.94 -4.97 -16.85
C PHE A 48 -9.65 -6.33 -16.87
N ALA A 49 -10.31 -6.66 -15.78
CA ALA A 49 -11.14 -7.85 -15.63
C ALA A 49 -12.58 -7.47 -15.31
N VAL A 50 -13.54 -8.33 -15.67
CA VAL A 50 -14.95 -8.16 -15.30
C VAL A 50 -15.09 -8.40 -13.80
N TYR A 51 -15.73 -7.48 -13.10
CA TYR A 51 -16.08 -7.63 -11.69
C TYR A 51 -17.39 -8.41 -11.58
N THR A 52 -17.35 -9.59 -10.94
CA THR A 52 -18.52 -10.45 -10.77
C THR A 52 -18.93 -10.63 -9.30
N GLN A 53 -17.98 -10.43 -8.38
CA GLN A 53 -18.15 -10.55 -6.94
C GLN A 53 -16.97 -9.90 -6.21
N PRO A 54 -17.09 -9.63 -4.90
CA PRO A 54 -15.96 -9.21 -4.09
C PRO A 54 -14.75 -10.13 -4.25
N LEU A 55 -13.55 -9.55 -4.31
CA LEU A 55 -12.30 -10.30 -4.49
C LEU A 55 -11.20 -9.80 -3.55
N PRO A 56 -10.27 -10.67 -3.10
CA PRO A 56 -9.14 -10.23 -2.32
C PRO A 56 -8.27 -9.25 -3.11
N LEU A 57 -7.80 -8.19 -2.46
CA LEU A 57 -6.81 -7.30 -3.07
C LEU A 57 -5.44 -7.99 -3.14
N PRO A 58 -4.75 -7.95 -4.30
CA PRO A 58 -3.38 -8.42 -4.41
C PRO A 58 -2.44 -7.56 -3.54
N PRO A 59 -1.52 -8.14 -2.76
CA PRO A 59 -0.56 -7.37 -1.95
C PRO A 59 0.31 -6.40 -2.75
N ASP A 60 0.54 -6.72 -4.03
CA ASP A 60 1.34 -5.98 -5.00
C ASP A 60 0.52 -5.03 -5.89
N ALA A 61 -0.77 -4.83 -5.59
CA ALA A 61 -1.61 -3.87 -6.30
C ALA A 61 -0.92 -2.50 -6.40
N LYS A 62 -0.98 -1.88 -7.58
CA LYS A 62 -0.31 -0.61 -7.88
C LYS A 62 -1.27 0.58 -7.89
N ILE A 63 -2.52 0.29 -8.20
CA ILE A 63 -3.66 1.19 -8.21
C ILE A 63 -4.89 0.32 -7.95
N VAL A 64 -6.02 0.87 -7.52
CA VAL A 64 -7.29 0.17 -7.63
C VAL A 64 -8.22 1.05 -8.43
N MET A 65 -8.63 0.60 -9.61
CA MET A 65 -9.51 1.35 -10.50
C MET A 65 -10.69 0.47 -10.91
N GLY A 66 -11.88 1.06 -10.99
CA GLY A 66 -13.09 0.41 -11.43
C GLY A 66 -13.93 1.34 -12.30
N TYR A 67 -14.56 0.81 -13.34
CA TYR A 67 -15.50 1.57 -14.16
C TYR A 67 -16.65 0.67 -14.59
N SER A 68 -17.77 1.27 -14.99
CA SER A 68 -18.94 0.53 -15.47
C SER A 68 -19.39 1.00 -16.84
N VAL A 69 -20.13 0.12 -17.52
CA VAL A 69 -20.74 0.34 -18.83
C VAL A 69 -22.22 0.02 -18.69
N ASP A 70 -23.08 0.85 -19.27
CA ASP A 70 -24.52 0.59 -19.35
C ASP A 70 -24.89 -0.35 -20.52
N ARG A 71 -26.19 -0.60 -20.73
CA ARG A 71 -26.66 -1.47 -21.84
C ARG A 71 -26.57 -0.82 -23.22
N ASN A 72 -26.41 0.49 -23.29
CA ASN A 72 -26.26 1.27 -24.51
C ASN A 72 -24.78 1.45 -24.91
N GLY A 73 -23.84 1.06 -24.04
CA GLY A 73 -22.40 1.14 -24.27
C GLY A 73 -21.73 2.39 -23.70
N ASN A 74 -22.47 3.25 -22.98
CA ASN A 74 -21.88 4.43 -22.34
C ASN A 74 -20.96 3.98 -21.22
N ARG A 75 -19.73 4.48 -21.24
CA ARG A 75 -18.64 4.05 -20.35
C ARG A 75 -18.16 5.20 -19.49
N GLU A 76 -18.03 4.92 -18.20
CA GLU A 76 -17.36 5.79 -17.26
C GLU A 76 -15.83 5.78 -17.50
N TYR A 77 -15.21 6.94 -17.71
CA TYR A 77 -13.76 7.04 -17.85
C TYR A 77 -13.16 8.40 -17.42
N PRO A 78 -12.15 8.41 -16.52
CA PRO A 78 -11.80 7.31 -15.64
C PRO A 78 -12.99 7.02 -14.70
N GLY A 79 -13.20 5.76 -14.34
CA GLY A 79 -14.13 5.45 -13.26
C GLY A 79 -13.51 5.74 -11.89
N ALA A 80 -14.08 5.15 -10.83
CA ALA A 80 -13.52 5.25 -9.49
C ALA A 80 -12.06 4.77 -9.44
N VAL A 81 -11.23 5.49 -8.69
CA VAL A 81 -9.80 5.21 -8.53
C VAL A 81 -9.35 5.45 -7.10
N LEU A 82 -8.57 4.51 -6.55
CA LEU A 82 -7.91 4.61 -5.26
C LEU A 82 -6.39 4.47 -5.41
N PRO A 83 -5.58 5.33 -4.78
CA PRO A 83 -4.14 5.16 -4.69
C PRO A 83 -3.75 3.97 -3.81
N VAL A 84 -2.51 3.49 -3.96
CA VAL A 84 -1.96 2.42 -3.12
C VAL A 84 -0.69 2.90 -2.42
N LEU A 85 -0.61 2.69 -1.10
CA LEU A 85 0.66 2.86 -0.39
C LEU A 85 1.49 1.57 -0.47
N GLN A 86 2.74 1.69 -0.92
CA GLN A 86 3.72 0.60 -0.95
C GLN A 86 5.02 0.99 -0.27
N ILE A 87 5.70 -0.02 0.28
CA ILE A 87 7.06 0.05 0.80
C ILE A 87 7.95 -0.92 0.03
N SER A 88 9.23 -0.57 -0.20
CA SER A 88 10.13 -1.43 -0.98
C SER A 88 10.53 -2.72 -0.26
N GLN A 89 10.44 -2.76 1.07
CA GLN A 89 10.82 -3.91 1.90
C GLN A 89 9.93 -3.93 3.15
N SER A 90 9.32 -5.08 3.44
CA SER A 90 8.54 -5.31 4.67
C SER A 90 9.32 -6.01 5.78
N HIS A 91 10.54 -6.48 5.49
CA HIS A 91 11.42 -7.12 6.45
C HIS A 91 12.86 -6.67 6.25
N ILE A 92 13.51 -6.30 7.35
CA ILE A 92 14.90 -5.84 7.40
C ILE A 92 15.64 -6.58 8.50
N VAL A 93 16.87 -6.98 8.20
CA VAL A 93 17.79 -7.58 9.19
C VAL A 93 19.01 -6.69 9.34
N PHE A 94 19.30 -6.33 10.59
CA PHE A 94 20.55 -5.73 11.02
C PHE A 94 21.40 -6.77 11.73
N THR A 95 22.71 -6.71 11.50
CA THR A 95 23.70 -7.53 12.22
C THR A 95 24.69 -6.61 12.92
N ALA A 96 24.98 -6.88 14.19
CA ALA A 96 25.94 -6.15 14.99
C ALA A 96 26.78 -7.09 15.86
N ILE A 97 27.91 -6.59 16.33
CA ILE A 97 28.69 -7.20 17.41
C ILE A 97 28.44 -6.38 18.67
N ALA A 98 28.36 -7.05 19.84
CA ALA A 98 28.19 -6.37 21.12
C ALA A 98 29.28 -5.28 21.31
N GLY A 99 28.86 -4.08 21.67
CA GLY A 99 29.73 -2.90 21.80
C GLY A 99 29.92 -2.08 20.50
N ASN A 100 29.34 -2.49 19.37
CA ASN A 100 29.31 -1.65 18.16
C ASN A 100 28.63 -0.30 18.46
N THR A 101 29.32 0.80 18.17
CA THR A 101 28.76 2.15 18.34
C THR A 101 28.03 2.65 17.09
N LYS A 102 28.23 2.01 15.93
CA LYS A 102 27.57 2.33 14.67
C LYS A 102 27.51 1.11 13.76
N ILE A 103 26.37 0.90 13.13
CA ILE A 103 26.22 -0.05 12.02
C ILE A 103 25.62 0.63 10.78
N ALA A 104 25.67 -0.03 9.63
CA ALA A 104 25.12 0.50 8.40
C ALA A 104 23.60 0.67 8.50
N ALA A 105 23.11 1.86 8.18
CA ALA A 105 21.68 2.14 8.12
C ALA A 105 21.05 1.48 6.88
N GLN A 106 19.78 1.11 6.99
CA GLN A 106 18.99 0.51 5.91
C GLN A 106 18.00 1.54 5.36
N ARG A 107 17.65 1.45 4.09
CA ARG A 107 16.76 2.42 3.44
C ARG A 107 15.55 1.74 2.83
N VAL A 108 14.37 2.29 3.08
CA VAL A 108 13.11 1.81 2.51
C VAL A 108 12.47 2.93 1.72
N ARG A 109 12.03 2.63 0.49
CA ARG A 109 11.25 3.57 -0.30
C ARG A 109 9.79 3.48 0.09
N VAL A 110 9.14 4.64 0.19
CA VAL A 110 7.69 4.77 0.37
C VAL A 110 7.13 5.29 -0.96
N MET A 111 6.15 4.59 -1.54
CA MET A 111 5.73 4.79 -2.93
C MET A 111 4.22 4.78 -3.06
N ASN A 112 3.73 5.58 -4.01
CA ASN A 112 2.47 5.35 -4.69
C ASN A 112 2.84 4.86 -6.10
N PRO A 113 2.81 3.56 -6.39
CA PRO A 113 3.33 2.98 -7.63
C PRO A 113 2.40 3.20 -8.83
N ASP A 114 1.53 4.21 -8.75
CA ASP A 114 0.47 4.54 -9.72
C ASP A 114 1.02 4.56 -11.15
N PRO A 115 0.70 3.54 -11.97
CA PRO A 115 1.27 3.39 -13.30
C PRO A 115 0.61 4.31 -14.32
N ILE A 116 -0.53 4.92 -13.96
CA ILE A 116 -1.26 5.91 -14.77
C ILE A 116 -1.47 7.10 -13.85
N PRO A 117 -0.80 8.26 -14.01
CA PRO A 117 -0.73 9.31 -12.98
C PRO A 117 -2.09 10.00 -12.70
N LEU A 118 -3.00 9.30 -12.05
CA LEU A 118 -4.38 9.67 -11.76
C LEU A 118 -4.55 10.06 -10.29
N THR A 119 -3.73 9.49 -9.40
CA THR A 119 -3.93 9.59 -7.95
C THR A 119 -2.96 10.55 -7.24
N GLY A 120 -1.90 11.00 -7.92
CA GLY A 120 -0.95 11.99 -7.39
C GLY A 120 -0.05 11.46 -6.26
N GLN A 121 0.56 12.39 -5.52
CA GLN A 121 1.44 12.04 -4.39
C GLN A 121 0.62 11.77 -3.12
N LEU A 122 1.07 10.81 -2.32
CA LEU A 122 0.52 10.53 -1.00
C LEU A 122 1.36 11.18 0.08
N GLN A 123 0.69 11.76 1.08
CA GLN A 123 1.32 12.06 2.35
C GLN A 123 1.60 10.74 3.08
N TRP A 124 2.71 10.66 3.80
CA TRP A 124 3.02 9.51 4.65
C TRP A 124 3.64 9.93 5.98
N ARG A 125 3.50 9.07 6.98
CA ARG A 125 4.09 9.14 8.31
C ARG A 125 4.81 7.82 8.60
N ALA A 126 5.88 7.85 9.37
CA ALA A 126 6.63 6.69 9.81
C ALA A 126 7.00 6.82 11.29
N SER A 127 6.75 5.77 12.07
CA SER A 127 7.05 5.76 13.50
C SER A 127 7.48 4.38 13.98
N THR A 128 8.16 4.35 15.13
CA THR A 128 8.49 3.12 15.84
C THR A 128 8.42 3.38 17.34
N GLU A 129 7.97 2.38 18.08
CA GLU A 129 7.99 2.37 19.56
C GLU A 129 9.17 1.55 20.11
N THR A 130 10.00 0.98 19.22
CA THR A 130 11.11 0.10 19.58
C THR A 130 12.34 0.94 20.00
N PRO A 131 12.79 0.90 21.27
CA PRO A 131 13.79 1.86 21.77
C PRO A 131 15.17 1.81 21.09
N TRP A 132 15.55 0.65 20.57
CA TRP A 132 16.82 0.46 19.86
C TRP A 132 16.74 0.79 18.37
N LEU A 133 15.56 1.13 17.84
CA LEU A 133 15.31 1.38 16.42
C LEU A 133 14.91 2.84 16.21
N ALA A 134 15.42 3.46 15.16
CA ALA A 134 15.08 4.82 14.76
C ALA A 134 14.72 4.88 13.27
N VAL A 135 13.80 5.78 12.91
CA VAL A 135 13.33 6.03 11.55
C VAL A 135 13.35 7.53 11.26
N GLU A 136 13.98 7.93 10.15
CA GLU A 136 14.00 9.32 9.68
C GLU A 136 13.95 9.39 8.13
N PRO A 137 13.20 10.32 7.53
CA PRO A 137 12.26 11.24 8.17
C PRO A 137 10.99 10.51 8.68
N GLN A 138 10.31 11.10 9.66
CA GLN A 138 9.05 10.57 10.21
C GLN A 138 7.81 10.96 9.41
N GLU A 139 7.93 11.85 8.43
CA GLU A 139 6.84 12.22 7.52
C GLU A 139 7.36 12.74 6.17
N GLY A 140 6.51 12.72 5.15
CA GLY A 140 6.85 13.22 3.82
C GLY A 140 5.79 12.96 2.76
N MET A 141 6.21 13.04 1.49
CA MET A 141 5.40 12.76 0.30
C MET A 141 5.99 11.59 -0.51
N THR A 142 5.17 10.86 -1.28
CA THR A 142 5.67 9.83 -2.21
C THR A 142 6.17 10.44 -3.53
N PRO A 143 7.27 9.98 -4.13
CA PRO A 143 8.18 8.96 -3.60
C PRO A 143 8.99 9.51 -2.41
N GLY A 144 9.02 8.75 -1.32
CA GLY A 144 9.78 9.03 -0.11
C GLY A 144 10.88 8.01 0.12
N LEU A 145 11.88 8.37 0.93
CA LEU A 145 12.96 7.49 1.33
C LEU A 145 13.16 7.61 2.84
N ILE A 146 12.81 6.56 3.58
CA ILE A 146 13.09 6.48 5.01
C ILE A 146 14.40 5.74 5.24
N THR A 147 15.15 6.20 6.24
CA THR A 147 16.39 5.59 6.72
C THR A 147 16.12 4.99 8.09
N LEU A 148 16.33 3.70 8.21
CA LEU A 148 16.28 2.97 9.47
C LEU A 148 17.69 2.84 10.03
N SER A 149 17.86 3.18 11.30
CA SER A 149 19.10 2.99 12.03
C SER A 149 18.84 2.33 13.37
N VAL A 150 19.86 1.67 13.93
CA VAL A 150 19.75 1.03 15.23
C VAL A 150 20.78 1.59 16.20
N ASN A 151 20.38 1.68 17.46
CA ASN A 151 21.23 2.00 18.59
C ASN A 151 21.51 0.72 19.38
N ILE A 152 22.73 0.21 19.29
CA ILE A 152 23.14 -1.02 19.99
C ILE A 152 23.31 -0.78 21.50
N GLY A 153 23.75 0.40 21.92
CA GLY A 153 23.92 0.76 23.33
C GLY A 153 24.63 -0.32 24.15
N THR A 154 23.92 -0.86 25.14
CA THR A 154 24.37 -1.94 26.04
C THR A 154 23.76 -3.30 25.72
N LEU A 155 23.14 -3.46 24.55
CA LEU A 155 22.53 -4.72 24.14
C LEU A 155 23.60 -5.82 24.06
N GLY A 156 23.37 -6.91 24.78
CA GLY A 156 24.21 -8.09 24.74
C GLY A 156 23.95 -8.95 23.49
N PRO A 157 24.71 -10.04 23.32
CA PRO A 157 24.44 -11.00 22.25
C PRO A 157 23.02 -11.56 22.33
N GLY A 158 22.32 -11.60 21.20
CA GLY A 158 20.93 -12.04 21.11
C GLY A 158 20.24 -11.54 19.85
N THR A 159 18.97 -11.93 19.69
CA THR A 159 18.10 -11.45 18.63
C THR A 159 17.03 -10.55 19.22
N TYR A 160 16.85 -9.38 18.64
CA TYR A 160 15.88 -8.38 19.04
C TYR A 160 14.94 -8.10 17.88
N THR A 161 13.64 -8.09 18.14
CA THR A 161 12.60 -7.83 17.14
C THR A 161 11.96 -6.47 17.38
N GLY A 162 11.68 -5.73 16.31
CA GLY A 162 11.04 -4.43 16.34
C GLY A 162 10.24 -4.18 15.08
N SER A 163 9.56 -3.04 15.02
CA SER A 163 8.78 -2.68 13.84
C SER A 163 8.76 -1.17 13.61
N VAL A 164 8.68 -0.79 12.34
CA VAL A 164 8.32 0.56 11.91
C VAL A 164 6.95 0.48 11.25
N ILE A 165 6.04 1.35 11.67
CA ILE A 165 4.72 1.53 11.03
C ILE A 165 4.84 2.71 10.08
N VAL A 166 4.47 2.50 8.82
CA VAL A 166 4.38 3.53 7.79
C VAL A 166 2.91 3.68 7.41
N SER A 167 2.33 4.86 7.58
CA SER A 167 0.92 5.11 7.27
C SER A 167 0.71 6.32 6.37
N SER A 168 -0.42 6.39 5.68
CA SER A 168 -0.84 7.54 4.87
C SER A 168 -2.08 8.17 5.47
N PRO A 169 -2.06 9.48 5.80
CA PRO A 169 -3.26 10.23 6.16
C PRO A 169 -4.08 10.67 4.94
N THR A 170 -3.61 10.42 3.71
CA THR A 170 -4.37 10.75 2.50
C THR A 170 -5.66 9.91 2.47
N PRO A 171 -6.84 10.51 2.22
CA PRO A 171 -8.09 9.76 2.18
C PRO A 171 -8.11 8.66 1.12
N ASN A 172 -8.83 7.58 1.41
CA ASN A 172 -9.13 6.47 0.48
C ASN A 172 -7.89 5.78 -0.11
N VAL A 173 -6.79 5.73 0.64
CA VAL A 173 -5.59 4.97 0.25
C VAL A 173 -5.77 3.49 0.55
N VAL A 174 -5.54 2.65 -0.46
CA VAL A 174 -5.46 1.21 -0.30
C VAL A 174 -4.14 0.85 0.38
N TYR A 175 -4.22 -0.02 1.38
CA TYR A 175 -3.12 -0.35 2.27
C TYR A 175 -2.50 0.86 2.97
N ALA A 176 -3.36 1.78 3.45
CA ALA A 176 -2.96 3.01 4.12
C ALA A 176 -2.02 2.82 5.32
N GLU A 177 -1.87 1.60 5.85
CA GLU A 177 -0.86 1.25 6.84
C GLU A 177 -0.01 0.06 6.35
N ARG A 178 1.30 0.18 6.53
CA ARG A 178 2.31 -0.83 6.20
C ARG A 178 3.25 -1.03 7.38
N VAL A 179 3.65 -2.27 7.59
CA VAL A 179 4.59 -2.63 8.67
C VAL A 179 5.89 -3.10 8.05
N ILE A 180 7.00 -2.58 8.58
CA ILE A 180 8.35 -3.06 8.33
C ILE A 180 8.80 -3.78 9.59
N SER A 181 8.87 -5.11 9.54
CA SER A 181 9.46 -5.92 10.59
C SER A 181 10.98 -5.78 10.56
N VAL A 182 11.60 -5.62 11.73
CA VAL A 182 13.05 -5.42 11.86
C VAL A 182 13.61 -6.42 12.86
N ASP A 183 14.59 -7.21 12.42
CA ASP A 183 15.39 -8.06 13.30
C ASP A 183 16.78 -7.45 13.47
N LEU A 184 17.24 -7.34 14.71
CA LEU A 184 18.61 -7.01 15.06
C LEU A 184 19.26 -8.25 15.69
N VAL A 185 20.27 -8.79 15.01
CA VAL A 185 21.09 -9.90 15.51
C VAL A 185 22.40 -9.33 16.05
N VAL A 186 22.61 -9.45 17.36
CA VAL A 186 23.85 -9.07 18.05
C VAL A 186 24.66 -10.31 18.36
N SER A 187 25.89 -10.41 17.85
CA SER A 187 26.82 -11.50 18.18
C SER A 187 27.79 -11.10 19.29
N ALA A 188 28.38 -12.09 19.96
CA ALA A 188 29.48 -11.86 20.90
C ALA A 188 30.71 -11.27 20.19
N GLY A 189 31.42 -10.36 20.86
CA GLY A 189 32.74 -9.92 20.42
C GLY A 189 33.76 -11.04 20.57
N GLN A 190 34.76 -11.08 19.68
CA GLN A 190 35.79 -12.14 19.65
C GLN A 190 36.67 -12.23 20.92
N GLY A 191 36.45 -11.40 21.94
CA GLY A 191 37.21 -11.39 23.21
C GLY A 191 36.53 -12.06 24.42
N GLN A 192 35.36 -12.69 24.28
CA GLN A 192 34.66 -13.33 25.42
C GLN A 192 34.75 -14.88 25.45
N LEU A 193 35.64 -15.49 24.68
CA LEU A 193 36.07 -16.87 24.97
C LEU A 193 36.95 -16.82 26.23
N SER A 194 36.32 -17.09 27.37
CA SER A 194 36.95 -17.10 28.69
C SER A 194 38.01 -18.20 28.74
N SER A 195 39.20 -17.79 29.18
CA SER A 195 40.21 -18.66 29.78
C SER A 195 39.57 -19.55 30.87
N GLN A 196 39.67 -20.86 30.68
CA GLN A 196 39.75 -21.85 31.75
C GLN A 196 41.05 -22.63 31.61
#